data_AF-A0A7T2VTI6-F1
#
_entry.id   AF-A0A7T2VTI6-F1
#
_cell.length_a   1.000
_cell.length_b   1.000
_cell.length_c   1.000
_cell.angle_alpha   90.00
_cell.angle_beta   90.00
_cell.angle_gamma   90.00
#
_symmetry.space_group_name_H-M   'P 1'
#
loop_
_entity.id
_entity.type
_entity.pdbx_description
1 polymer ?
#
loop_
_entity_poly.entity_id
_entity_poly.type
_entity_poly.pdbx_seq_one_letter_code
_entity_poly.pdbx_strand_id
1 'polypeptide(L)'
;MKSTDIAASWASGDIVGAYTWEPNLSQLVSQSGHILLDSKELQGKGIVTANVMLGRKAYLNDHPEVTQAIIQSLEEAHQLYASQPDQAAKVLGAELGMPADEVLKQMKGSKWLKAEDQVQFNYLGSSQEKGNFVQIIQSIADFLRSNRQLSDLPSQEAVQNFISPTYIESYLAKEE
;
A
#
# COMPACT_ATOMS: atom_id res chain seq x y z
N MET A 1 -3.60 4.01 19.54
CA MET A 1 -5.01 4.32 19.23
C MET A 1 -5.41 3.47 18.04
N LYS A 2 -6.50 2.71 18.12
CA LYS A 2 -6.96 1.96 16.95
C LYS A 2 -7.60 2.95 15.97
N SER A 3 -7.56 2.65 14.67
CA SER A 3 -8.18 3.51 13.65
C SER A 3 -9.65 3.80 13.97
N THR A 4 -10.37 2.82 14.55
CA THR A 4 -11.77 2.95 14.99
C THR A 4 -12.03 4.02 16.04
N ASP A 5 -11.01 4.43 16.80
CA ASP A 5 -11.19 5.34 17.94
C ASP A 5 -10.98 6.81 17.52
N ILE A 6 -10.31 7.05 16.39
CA ILE A 6 -9.90 8.39 15.94
C ILE A 6 -11.11 9.31 15.75
N ALA A 7 -12.14 8.84 15.05
CA ALA A 7 -13.32 9.63 14.77
C ALA A 7 -14.13 9.96 16.03
N ALA A 8 -14.24 9.01 16.96
CA ALA A 8 -14.92 9.23 18.24
C ALA A 8 -14.16 10.25 19.10
N SER A 9 -12.84 10.09 19.24
CA SER A 9 -11.98 11.02 20.00
C SER A 9 -11.93 12.42 19.40
N TRP A 10 -12.03 12.55 18.07
CA TRP A 10 -12.15 13.86 17.43
C TRP A 10 -13.49 14.51 17.77
N ALA A 11 -14.59 13.76 17.64
CA ALA A 11 -15.94 14.28 17.90
C ALA A 11 -16.15 14.67 19.38
N SER A 12 -15.49 14.00 20.33
CA SER A 12 -15.50 14.37 21.75
C SER A 12 -14.55 15.51 22.10
N GLY A 13 -13.64 15.90 21.19
CA GLY A 13 -12.61 16.91 21.44
C GLY A 13 -11.40 16.40 22.25
N ASP A 14 -11.25 15.08 22.42
CA ASP A 14 -10.12 14.47 23.12
C ASP A 14 -8.80 14.59 22.35
N ILE A 15 -8.89 14.72 21.02
CA ILE A 15 -7.76 14.98 20.13
C ILE A 15 -8.00 16.25 19.30
N VAL A 16 -6.92 16.97 19.02
CA VAL A 16 -6.93 18.20 18.20
C VAL A 16 -6.28 18.00 16.83
N GLY A 17 -5.81 16.78 16.53
CA GLY A 17 -5.15 16.42 15.28
C GLY A 17 -4.96 14.92 15.14
N ALA A 18 -4.99 14.42 13.91
CA ALA A 18 -4.72 13.01 13.59
C ALA A 18 -4.07 12.89 12.21
N TYR A 19 -3.16 11.92 12.05
CA TYR A 19 -2.71 11.46 10.74
C TYR A 19 -3.45 10.15 10.44
N THR A 20 -4.40 10.17 9.51
CA THR A 20 -5.32 9.06 9.25
C THR A 20 -5.66 8.93 7.77
N TRP A 21 -6.25 7.81 7.40
CA TRP A 21 -6.80 7.50 6.07
C TRP A 21 -8.33 7.44 6.10
N GLU A 22 -8.94 7.20 4.94
CA GLU A 22 -10.39 7.00 4.79
C GLU A 22 -10.88 5.73 5.53
N PRO A 23 -12.11 5.72 6.07
CA PRO A 23 -13.12 6.78 6.01
C PRO A 23 -12.95 7.89 7.08
N ASN A 24 -12.07 7.67 8.07
CA ASN A 24 -11.85 8.62 9.17
C ASN A 24 -11.44 10.01 8.67
N LEU A 25 -10.61 10.09 7.64
CA LEU A 25 -10.19 11.36 7.03
C LEU A 25 -11.39 12.19 6.59
N SER A 26 -12.30 11.62 5.79
CA SER A 26 -13.52 12.31 5.37
C SER A 26 -14.39 12.71 6.55
N GLN A 27 -14.50 11.85 7.56
CA GLN A 27 -15.30 12.14 8.75
C GLN A 27 -14.74 13.34 9.52
N LEU A 28 -13.43 13.38 9.79
CA LEU A 28 -12.78 14.49 10.49
C LEU A 28 -12.95 15.81 9.73
N VAL A 29 -12.76 15.81 8.41
CA VAL A 29 -12.95 17.00 7.56
C VAL A 29 -14.41 17.47 7.57
N SER A 30 -15.37 16.55 7.55
CA SER A 30 -16.80 16.90 7.66
C SER A 30 -17.15 17.54 9.01
N GLN A 31 -16.37 17.24 10.05
CA GLN A 31 -16.49 17.78 11.41
C GLN A 31 -15.54 18.97 11.64
N SER A 32 -15.44 19.85 10.65
CA SER A 32 -14.63 21.09 10.68
C SER A 32 -13.11 20.88 10.74
N GLY A 33 -12.61 19.67 10.49
CA GLY A 33 -11.19 19.41 10.32
C GLY A 33 -10.63 20.06 9.06
N HIS A 34 -9.36 20.46 9.12
CA HIS A 34 -8.62 21.00 7.98
C HIS A 34 -7.38 20.15 7.70
N ILE A 35 -7.11 19.88 6.43
CA ILE A 35 -5.92 19.15 6.00
C ILE A 35 -4.72 20.10 6.11
N LEU A 36 -3.76 19.74 6.97
CA LEU A 36 -2.50 20.50 7.15
C LEU A 36 -1.36 19.97 6.25
N LEU A 37 -1.43 18.68 5.90
CA LEU A 37 -0.44 17.94 5.14
C LEU A 37 -1.08 16.62 4.68
N ASP A 38 -0.72 16.13 3.50
CA ASP A 38 -1.07 14.78 3.04
C ASP A 38 0.15 13.89 2.72
N SER A 39 -0.10 12.59 2.47
CA SER A 39 0.98 11.64 2.14
C SER A 39 1.60 11.90 0.76
N LYS A 40 0.92 12.63 -0.14
CA LYS A 40 1.44 12.99 -1.47
C LYS A 40 2.50 14.09 -1.35
N GLU A 41 2.27 15.08 -0.51
CA GLU A 41 3.25 16.09 -0.14
C GLU A 41 4.48 15.47 0.53
N LEU A 42 4.27 14.50 1.43
CA LEU A 42 5.37 13.76 2.06
C LEU A 42 6.16 12.92 1.06
N GLN A 43 5.50 12.27 0.10
CA GLN A 43 6.15 11.56 -0.98
C GLN A 43 7.07 12.49 -1.79
N GLY A 44 6.65 13.72 -2.07
CA GLY A 44 7.49 14.74 -2.72
C GLY A 44 8.76 15.12 -1.92
N LYS A 45 8.78 14.82 -0.61
CA LYS A 45 9.94 14.99 0.28
C LYS A 45 10.72 13.70 0.51
N GLY A 46 10.40 12.63 -0.23
CA GLY A 46 11.03 11.31 -0.09
C GLY A 46 10.46 10.44 1.03
N ILE A 47 9.41 10.88 1.73
CA ILE A 47 8.74 10.10 2.78
C ILE A 47 7.59 9.33 2.15
N VAL A 48 7.83 8.08 1.79
CA VAL A 48 6.87 7.24 1.09
C VAL A 48 6.24 6.22 2.04
N THR A 49 4.92 6.15 2.02
CA THR A 49 4.14 5.04 2.60
C THR A 49 3.59 4.18 1.49
N ALA A 50 3.68 2.86 1.62
CA ALA A 50 3.18 1.91 0.64
C ALA A 50 2.30 0.85 1.29
N ASN A 51 1.26 0.42 0.58
CA ASN A 51 0.53 -0.81 0.90
C ASN A 51 1.25 -1.96 0.19
N VAL A 52 1.54 -3.04 0.92
CA VAL A 52 2.26 -4.20 0.39
C VAL A 52 1.52 -5.49 0.67
N MET A 53 1.60 -6.42 -0.27
CA MET A 53 1.19 -7.81 -0.07
C MET A 53 2.38 -8.61 0.46
N LEU A 54 2.17 -9.37 1.54
CA LEU A 54 3.19 -10.21 2.15
C LEU A 54 2.75 -11.67 2.09
N GLY A 55 3.63 -12.52 1.56
CA GLY A 55 3.45 -13.97 1.56
C GLY A 55 4.45 -14.66 2.48
N ARG A 56 4.01 -15.69 3.20
CA ARG A 56 4.92 -16.54 3.99
C ARG A 56 5.77 -17.37 3.03
N LYS A 57 7.10 -17.27 3.16
CA LYS A 57 8.06 -17.95 2.26
C LYS A 57 7.75 -19.44 2.05
N ALA A 58 7.46 -20.18 3.12
CA ALA A 58 7.11 -21.61 3.01
C ALA A 58 5.87 -21.83 2.12
N TYR A 59 4.80 -21.06 2.35
CA TYR A 59 3.57 -21.18 1.57
C TYR A 59 3.79 -20.83 0.09
N LEU A 60 4.54 -19.76 -0.19
CA LEU A 60 4.84 -19.35 -1.57
C LEU A 60 5.64 -20.42 -2.33
N ASN A 61 6.55 -21.11 -1.64
CA ASN A 61 7.35 -22.19 -2.21
C ASN A 61 6.54 -23.49 -2.40
N ASP A 62 5.66 -23.82 -1.45
CA ASP A 62 4.87 -25.05 -1.46
C ASP A 62 3.66 -24.96 -2.41
N HIS A 63 3.18 -23.74 -2.70
CA HIS A 63 2.01 -23.48 -3.53
C HIS A 63 2.30 -22.43 -4.63
N PRO A 64 3.22 -22.72 -5.57
CA PRO A 64 3.58 -21.79 -6.63
C PRO A 64 2.40 -21.45 -7.56
N GLU A 65 1.51 -22.40 -7.81
CA GLU A 65 0.30 -22.21 -8.63
C GLU A 65 -0.68 -21.24 -7.98
N VAL A 66 -0.90 -21.35 -6.66
CA VAL A 66 -1.77 -20.42 -5.92
C VAL A 66 -1.15 -19.03 -5.88
N THR A 67 0.17 -18.96 -5.69
CA THR A 67 0.90 -17.68 -5.70
C THR A 67 0.73 -16.95 -7.03
N GLN A 68 0.86 -17.67 -8.16
CA GLN A 68 0.66 -17.10 -9.49
C GLN A 68 -0.79 -16.67 -9.73
N ALA A 69 -1.77 -17.48 -9.32
CA ALA A 69 -3.19 -17.13 -9.44
C ALA A 69 -3.56 -15.85 -8.66
N ILE A 70 -2.98 -15.66 -7.46
CA ILE A 70 -3.17 -14.44 -6.67
C ILE A 70 -2.57 -13.23 -7.39
N ILE A 71 -1.36 -13.35 -7.92
CA ILE A 71 -0.70 -12.25 -8.64
C ILE A 71 -1.49 -11.87 -9.89
N GLN A 72 -1.93 -12.84 -10.67
CA GLN A 72 -2.78 -12.63 -11.83
C GLN A 72 -4.08 -11.91 -11.45
N SER A 73 -4.77 -12.38 -10.40
CA SER A 73 -6.02 -11.76 -9.93
C SER A 73 -5.83 -10.30 -9.50
N LEU A 74 -4.70 -10.00 -8.85
CA LEU A 74 -4.36 -8.63 -8.46
C LEU A 74 -4.06 -7.76 -9.69
N GLU A 75 -3.34 -8.29 -10.68
CA GLU A 75 -3.07 -7.57 -11.92
C GLU A 75 -4.35 -7.28 -12.70
N GLU A 76 -5.25 -8.25 -12.85
CA GLU A 76 -6.55 -8.06 -13.49
C GLU A 76 -7.37 -6.95 -12.79
N ALA A 77 -7.35 -6.92 -11.46
CA ALA A 77 -7.99 -5.85 -10.69
C ALA A 77 -7.33 -4.49 -10.92
N HIS A 78 -6.00 -4.43 -10.97
CA HIS A 78 -5.25 -3.20 -11.24
C HIS A 78 -5.49 -2.69 -12.67
N GLN A 79 -5.57 -3.58 -13.66
CA GLN A 79 -5.91 -3.26 -15.04
C GLN A 79 -7.36 -2.78 -15.17
N LEU A 80 -8.30 -3.42 -14.50
CA LEU A 80 -9.70 -2.98 -14.46
C LEU A 80 -9.80 -1.57 -13.87
N TYR A 81 -9.11 -1.29 -12.77
CA TYR A 81 -9.11 0.05 -12.19
C TYR A 81 -8.46 1.08 -13.12
N ALA A 82 -7.33 0.74 -13.74
CA ALA A 82 -6.63 1.64 -14.65
C ALA A 82 -7.45 1.99 -15.90
N SER A 83 -8.22 1.03 -16.43
CA SER A 83 -8.99 1.20 -17.67
C SER A 83 -10.42 1.69 -17.44
N GLN A 84 -11.07 1.22 -16.37
CA GLN A 84 -12.50 1.42 -16.09
C GLN A 84 -12.73 1.66 -14.59
N PRO A 85 -12.27 2.81 -14.06
CA PRO A 85 -12.25 3.07 -12.61
C PRO A 85 -13.65 3.08 -11.98
N ASP A 86 -14.68 3.58 -12.67
CA ASP A 86 -16.06 3.57 -12.19
C ASP A 86 -16.62 2.14 -12.10
N GLN A 87 -16.25 1.26 -13.05
CA GLN A 87 -16.65 -0.15 -12.99
C GLN A 87 -15.94 -0.87 -11.84
N ALA A 88 -14.64 -0.65 -11.67
CA ALA A 88 -13.88 -1.20 -10.56
C ALA A 88 -14.50 -0.80 -9.20
N ALA A 89 -14.82 0.49 -9.04
CA ALA A 89 -15.45 1.01 -7.84
C ALA A 89 -16.86 0.44 -7.61
N LYS A 90 -17.64 0.21 -8.67
CA LYS A 90 -18.96 -0.42 -8.57
C LYS A 90 -18.87 -1.88 -8.10
N VAL A 91 -17.94 -2.65 -8.66
CA VAL A 91 -17.72 -4.05 -8.25
C VAL A 91 -17.28 -4.10 -6.80
N LEU A 92 -16.25 -3.32 -6.43
CA LEU A 92 -15.74 -3.28 -5.07
C LEU A 92 -16.77 -2.74 -4.07
N GLY A 93 -17.57 -1.74 -4.46
CA GLY A 93 -18.62 -1.19 -3.60
C GLY A 93 -19.73 -2.19 -3.29
N ALA A 94 -20.09 -3.07 -4.23
CA ALA A 94 -21.04 -4.15 -3.97
C ALA A 94 -20.53 -5.13 -2.89
N GLU A 95 -19.23 -5.46 -2.93
CA GLU A 95 -18.60 -6.35 -1.94
C GLU A 95 -18.42 -5.68 -0.57
N LEU A 96 -18.06 -4.39 -0.55
CA LEU A 96 -17.84 -3.63 0.69
C LEU A 96 -19.15 -3.10 1.30
N GLY A 97 -20.28 -3.18 0.60
CA GLY A 97 -21.53 -2.56 1.00
C GLY A 97 -21.45 -1.02 1.06
N MET A 98 -20.59 -0.43 0.23
CA MET A 98 -20.35 1.03 0.18
C MET A 98 -20.80 1.63 -1.16
N PRO A 99 -21.24 2.90 -1.18
CA PRO A 99 -21.52 3.62 -2.42
C PRO A 99 -20.29 3.66 -3.35
N ALA A 100 -20.51 3.44 -4.64
CA ALA A 100 -19.43 3.36 -5.62
C ALA A 100 -18.63 4.68 -5.75
N ASP A 101 -19.27 5.83 -5.55
CA ASP A 101 -18.62 7.14 -5.54
C ASP A 101 -17.70 7.32 -4.32
N GLU A 102 -18.11 6.82 -3.15
CA GLU A 102 -17.25 6.80 -1.95
C GLU A 102 -16.05 5.87 -2.16
N VAL A 103 -16.28 4.65 -2.69
CA VAL A 103 -15.22 3.70 -3.02
C VAL A 103 -14.23 4.30 -4.01
N LEU A 104 -14.74 4.93 -5.08
CA LEU A 104 -13.90 5.56 -6.10
C LEU A 104 -13.05 6.70 -5.51
N LYS A 105 -13.63 7.50 -4.60
CA LYS A 105 -12.88 8.55 -3.89
C LYS A 105 -11.73 7.94 -3.10
N GLN A 106 -11.96 6.85 -2.37
CA GLN A 106 -10.92 6.17 -1.60
C GLN A 106 -9.83 5.56 -2.52
N MET A 107 -10.23 4.91 -3.62
CA MET A 107 -9.30 4.31 -4.59
C MET A 107 -8.37 5.34 -5.24
N LYS A 108 -8.88 6.57 -5.49
CA LYS A 108 -8.08 7.69 -6.02
C LYS A 108 -7.04 8.23 -5.03
N GLY A 109 -7.11 7.84 -3.75
CA GLY A 109 -6.16 8.25 -2.71
C GLY A 109 -4.78 7.59 -2.82
N SER A 110 -4.63 6.57 -3.68
CA SER A 110 -3.36 5.87 -3.88
C SER A 110 -3.08 5.61 -5.36
N LYS A 111 -1.79 5.43 -5.68
CA LYS A 111 -1.37 4.93 -7.00
C LYS A 111 -1.37 3.40 -6.97
N TRP A 112 -2.12 2.79 -7.90
CA TRP A 112 -2.16 1.34 -8.10
C TRP A 112 -1.18 0.99 -9.22
N LEU A 113 -0.24 0.09 -8.95
CA LEU A 113 0.85 -0.24 -9.86
C LEU A 113 0.55 -1.54 -10.59
N LYS A 114 0.56 -1.52 -11.92
CA LYS A 114 0.51 -2.77 -12.71
C LYS A 114 1.79 -3.58 -12.49
N ALA A 115 1.75 -4.87 -12.79
CA ALA A 115 2.86 -5.81 -12.63
C ALA A 115 4.16 -5.27 -13.27
N GLU A 116 4.08 -4.75 -14.49
CA GLU A 116 5.19 -4.12 -15.22
C GLU A 116 5.76 -2.88 -14.52
N ASP A 117 4.93 -2.08 -13.84
CA ASP A 117 5.36 -0.92 -13.06
C ASP A 117 6.04 -1.36 -11.76
N GLN A 118 5.53 -2.41 -11.11
CA GLN A 118 6.03 -2.88 -9.81
C GLN A 118 7.50 -3.34 -9.88
N VAL A 119 7.92 -3.92 -11.00
CA VAL A 119 9.31 -4.40 -11.22
C VAL A 119 10.28 -3.32 -11.69
N GLN A 120 9.84 -2.08 -11.84
CA GLN A 120 10.73 -0.97 -12.18
C GLN A 120 11.63 -0.60 -10.99
N PHE A 121 12.82 -0.06 -11.29
CA PHE A 121 13.82 0.34 -10.28
C PHE A 121 13.25 1.32 -9.23
N ASN A 122 12.31 2.18 -9.60
CA ASN A 122 11.68 3.10 -8.65
C ASN A 122 10.77 2.42 -7.60
N TYR A 123 10.46 1.13 -7.77
CA TYR A 123 9.65 0.33 -6.84
C TYR A 123 10.44 -0.90 -6.38
N LEU A 124 9.99 -2.12 -6.69
CA LEU A 124 10.62 -3.35 -6.19
C LEU A 124 11.93 -3.67 -6.92
N GLY A 125 12.10 -3.18 -8.15
CA GLY A 125 13.18 -3.59 -9.06
C GLY A 125 13.01 -5.02 -9.54
N SER A 126 14.13 -5.66 -9.88
CA SER A 126 14.19 -7.02 -10.42
C SER A 126 14.80 -8.01 -9.41
N SER A 127 14.79 -9.29 -9.78
CA SER A 127 15.55 -10.32 -9.05
C SER A 127 17.07 -10.10 -9.12
N GLN A 128 17.56 -9.42 -10.16
CA GLN A 128 18.99 -9.11 -10.35
C GLN A 128 19.42 -7.82 -9.64
N GLU A 129 18.54 -6.81 -9.62
CA GLU A 129 18.80 -5.51 -9.02
C GLU A 129 17.56 -5.02 -8.26
N LYS A 130 17.65 -4.98 -6.93
CA LYS A 130 16.56 -4.49 -6.09
C LYS A 130 16.37 -2.99 -6.27
N GLY A 131 15.11 -2.57 -6.33
CA GLY A 131 14.73 -1.17 -6.52
C GLY A 131 14.77 -0.33 -5.25
N ASN A 132 14.34 0.93 -5.40
CA ASN A 132 14.31 1.96 -4.36
C ASN A 132 13.45 1.58 -3.14
N PHE A 133 12.58 0.58 -3.25
CA PHE A 133 11.80 0.11 -2.11
C PHE A 133 12.68 -0.41 -0.95
N VAL A 134 13.91 -0.88 -1.23
CA VAL A 134 14.89 -1.21 -0.19
C VAL A 134 15.18 -0.01 0.72
N GLN A 135 15.43 1.16 0.12
CA GLN A 135 15.73 2.39 0.85
C GLN A 135 14.52 2.89 1.64
N ILE A 136 13.31 2.71 1.09
CA ILE A 136 12.06 3.04 1.78
C ILE A 136 11.92 2.20 3.06
N ILE A 137 12.13 0.88 2.98
CA ILE A 137 12.07 0.00 4.16
C ILE A 137 13.13 0.40 5.20
N GLN A 138 14.36 0.71 4.77
CA GLN A 138 15.42 1.16 5.68
C GLN A 138 15.06 2.47 6.39
N SER A 139 14.52 3.44 5.65
CA SER A 139 14.08 4.73 6.20
C SER A 139 12.96 4.56 7.22
N ILE A 140 12.02 3.65 6.96
CA ILE A 140 10.95 3.30 7.91
C ILE A 140 11.55 2.63 9.15
N ALA A 141 12.49 1.69 9.00
CA ALA A 141 13.14 1.04 10.13
C ALA A 141 13.89 2.05 11.03
N ASP A 142 14.61 2.99 10.43
CA ASP A 142 15.30 4.07 11.14
C ASP A 142 14.32 4.98 11.89
N PHE A 143 13.20 5.34 11.25
CA PHE A 143 12.14 6.11 11.88
C PHE A 143 11.50 5.34 13.06
N LEU A 144 11.21 4.05 12.90
CA LEU A 144 10.63 3.26 13.98
C LEU A 144 11.62 3.07 15.14
N ARG A 145 12.91 2.94 14.86
CA ARG A 145 13.95 2.90 15.91
C ARG A 145 14.09 4.23 16.64
N SER A 146 14.08 5.36 15.93
CA SER A 146 14.15 6.69 16.56
C SER A 146 12.95 6.95 17.47
N ASN A 147 11.79 6.37 17.13
CA ASN A 147 10.58 6.38 17.96
C ASN A 147 10.52 5.24 19.01
N ARG A 148 11.61 4.48 19.20
CA ARG A 148 11.70 3.35 20.15
C ARG A 148 10.66 2.24 19.94
N GLN A 149 10.16 2.09 18.72
CA GLN A 149 9.24 1.02 18.32
C GLN A 149 9.96 -0.23 17.81
N LEU A 150 11.24 -0.11 17.47
CA LEU A 150 12.13 -1.22 17.13
C LEU A 150 13.35 -1.24 18.07
N SER A 151 13.69 -2.43 18.56
CA SER A 151 14.93 -2.65 19.33
C SER A 151 16.16 -2.68 18.44
N ASP A 152 16.03 -3.28 17.26
CA ASP A 152 17.12 -3.54 16.32
C ASP A 152 16.70 -3.18 14.89
N LEU A 153 17.70 -2.90 14.04
CA LEU A 153 17.48 -2.64 12.62
C LEU A 153 17.79 -3.89 11.80
N PRO A 154 16.98 -4.20 10.77
CA PRO A 154 17.33 -5.24 9.82
C PRO A 154 18.61 -4.84 9.07
N SER A 155 19.47 -5.82 8.77
CA SER A 155 20.60 -5.58 7.87
C SER A 155 20.09 -5.24 6.46
N GLN A 156 20.90 -4.52 5.69
CA GLN A 156 20.56 -4.22 4.29
C GLN A 156 20.33 -5.52 3.48
N GLU A 157 21.14 -6.55 3.73
CA GLU A 157 20.98 -7.87 3.12
C GLU A 157 19.62 -8.50 3.48
N ALA A 158 19.20 -8.42 4.74
CA ALA A 158 17.90 -8.94 5.17
C ALA A 158 16.75 -8.23 4.46
N VAL A 159 16.82 -6.91 4.29
CA VAL A 159 15.83 -6.13 3.54
C VAL A 159 15.81 -6.51 2.07
N GLN A 160 16.97 -6.65 1.43
CA GLN A 160 17.07 -7.06 0.03
C GLN A 160 16.50 -8.47 -0.19
N ASN A 161 16.78 -9.41 0.71
CA ASN A 161 16.27 -10.79 0.66
C ASN A 161 14.76 -10.87 0.95
N PHE A 162 14.21 -9.92 1.70
CA PHE A 162 12.78 -9.84 2.00
C PHE A 162 11.96 -9.41 0.76
N ILE A 163 12.53 -8.55 -0.09
CA ILE A 163 11.87 -8.08 -1.31
C ILE A 163 12.09 -9.09 -2.45
N SER A 164 11.01 -9.70 -2.95
CA SER A 164 11.09 -10.74 -3.98
C SER A 164 10.25 -10.40 -5.23
N PRO A 165 10.84 -9.68 -6.22
CA PRO A 165 10.17 -9.40 -7.50
C PRO A 165 9.94 -10.64 -8.36
N THR A 166 10.65 -11.73 -8.09
CA THR A 166 10.65 -12.97 -8.89
C THR A 166 9.27 -13.54 -9.17
N TYR A 167 8.33 -13.41 -8.24
CA TYR A 167 6.97 -13.91 -8.46
C TYR A 167 6.21 -13.09 -9.52
N ILE A 168 6.43 -11.77 -9.57
CA ILE A 168 5.84 -10.87 -10.56
C ILE A 168 6.56 -11.05 -11.89
N GLU A 169 7.90 -11.16 -11.89
CA GLU A 169 8.68 -11.46 -13.10
C GLU A 169 8.24 -12.78 -13.75
N SER A 170 7.98 -13.82 -12.93
CA SER A 170 7.50 -15.12 -13.41
C SER A 170 6.10 -15.05 -14.01
N TYR A 171 5.26 -14.12 -13.54
CA TYR A 171 3.94 -13.86 -14.12
C TYR A 171 4.09 -13.15 -15.48
N LEU A 172 4.89 -12.07 -15.54
CA LEU A 172 5.11 -11.31 -16.77
C LEU A 172 5.70 -12.18 -17.90
N ALA A 173 6.65 -13.06 -17.58
CA ALA A 173 7.27 -13.95 -18.56
C ALA A 173 6.33 -15.03 -19.16
N LYS A 174 5.14 -15.23 -18.59
CA LYS A 174 4.13 -16.17 -19.13
C LYS A 174 3.11 -15.50 -20.05
N GLU A 175 2.99 -14.18 -19.97
CA GLU A 175 2.08 -13.38 -20.79
C GLU A 175 2.73 -12.92 -22.11
N GLU A 176 4.05 -13.09 -22.26
CA GLU A 176 4.81 -12.91 -23.51
C GLU A 176 4.74 -14.14 -24.44
#